data_AF-A0A1F6I7J2-F1
#
_entry.id   AF-A0A1F6I7J2-F1
#
_cell.length_a   1.000
_cell.length_b   1.000
_cell.length_c   1.000
_cell.angle_alpha   90.00
_cell.angle_beta   90.00
_cell.angle_gamma   90.00
#
_symmetry.space_group_name_H-M   'P 1'
#
loop_
_entity.id
_entity.type
_entity.pdbx_description
1 polymer ?
#
loop_
_entity_poly.entity_id
_entity_poly.type
_entity_poly.pdbx_seq_one_letter_code
_entity_poly.pdbx_strand_id
1 'polypeptide(L)'
;MFSARNITILLIVILLIGGISFLSFKGLNTPIITPNPAPTESSDIVSIQSLPDSSTPETSEVRSPDGVMKLIMEKTTIAYNTTYSFSIEETTQGSAKNSILSKTVLAGTGMELSQNAWSPDNKYFFITEKSGNSINYLVFKADGEYFSENEQYISVVPLFVAKNTGHSLKDITGWDSETLLHVYTIKEDGSRGPSFWFEIPSKAIIQLASR
;
A
#
# COMPACT_ATOMS: atom_id res chain seq x y z
N MET A 1 -0.49 13.70 36.32
CA MET A 1 -1.30 14.92 36.52
C MET A 1 -0.38 16.11 36.30
N PHE A 2 -0.25 16.55 35.04
CA PHE A 2 0.71 17.58 34.65
C PHE A 2 0.04 18.95 34.74
N SER A 3 0.65 19.82 35.53
CA SER A 3 0.14 21.14 35.90
C SER A 3 0.21 22.13 34.74
N ALA A 4 -0.92 22.78 34.44
CA ALA A 4 -1.18 23.66 33.30
C ALA A 4 -0.41 25.01 33.30
N ARG A 5 0.71 25.12 34.03
CA ARG A 5 1.50 26.36 34.14
C ARG A 5 2.75 26.41 33.26
N ASN A 6 3.17 25.30 32.64
CA ASN A 6 4.40 25.24 31.85
C ASN A 6 4.20 25.17 30.32
N ILE A 7 2.96 25.25 29.83
CA ILE A 7 2.64 25.20 28.38
C ILE A 7 2.58 26.60 27.75
N THR A 8 2.43 27.66 28.55
CA THR A 8 2.19 29.02 28.04
C THR A 8 3.43 29.75 27.54
N ILE A 9 4.65 29.26 27.85
CA ILE A 9 5.90 29.94 27.49
C ILE A 9 6.47 29.48 26.12
N LEU A 10 6.04 28.33 25.59
CA LEU A 10 6.57 27.82 24.31
C LEU A 10 5.86 28.38 23.06
N LEU A 11 4.75 29.11 23.23
CA LEU A 11 3.90 29.59 22.11
C LEU A 11 4.24 31.01 21.61
N ILE A 12 5.22 31.70 22.20
CA ILE A 12 5.55 33.11 21.88
C ILE A 12 6.68 33.26 20.84
N VAL A 13 7.37 32.18 20.43
CA VAL A 13 8.56 32.29 19.55
C VAL A 13 8.26 32.10 18.04
N ILE A 14 7.07 31.65 17.65
CA ILE A 14 6.77 31.35 16.21
C ILE A 14 6.06 32.50 15.48
N LEU A 15 5.70 33.60 16.15
CA LEU A 15 4.99 34.75 15.56
C LEU A 15 5.91 35.92 15.15
N LEU A 16 7.04 35.65 14.48
CA LEU A 16 7.98 36.70 14.05
C LEU A 16 8.45 36.64 12.58
N ILE A 17 7.77 35.89 11.70
CA ILE A 17 8.05 35.93 10.25
C ILE A 17 6.73 36.10 9.49
N GLY A 18 6.11 37.26 9.68
CA GLY A 18 4.98 37.70 8.87
C GLY A 18 5.16 39.18 8.54
N GLY A 19 5.38 39.50 7.26
CA GLY A 19 5.20 40.89 6.82
C GLY A 19 5.81 41.27 5.47
N ILE A 20 4.97 41.21 4.43
CA ILE A 20 4.72 42.29 3.44
C ILE A 20 5.87 42.57 2.44
N SER A 21 5.68 42.43 1.13
CA SER A 21 5.19 43.55 0.32
C SER A 21 4.59 43.15 -1.04
N PHE A 22 3.35 43.60 -1.22
CA PHE A 22 2.63 43.81 -2.49
C PHE A 22 2.88 45.27 -2.90
N LEU A 23 3.11 45.56 -4.18
CA LEU A 23 3.03 46.85 -4.94
C LEU A 23 3.75 46.56 -6.28
N SER A 24 3.37 47.00 -7.48
CA SER A 24 2.37 47.96 -7.96
C SER A 24 2.24 47.77 -9.48
N PHE A 25 1.02 47.90 -10.00
CA PHE A 25 0.73 48.01 -11.43
C PHE A 25 0.88 49.47 -11.88
N LYS A 26 1.59 49.72 -13.01
CA LYS A 26 1.35 50.88 -13.88
C LYS A 26 1.68 50.51 -15.34
N GLY A 27 0.70 50.68 -16.22
CA GLY A 27 0.90 50.60 -17.67
C GLY A 27 1.21 51.98 -18.28
N LEU A 28 1.82 52.00 -19.48
CA LEU A 28 1.19 52.38 -20.77
C LEU A 28 2.27 52.61 -21.86
N ASN A 29 1.84 52.41 -23.11
CA ASN A 29 2.35 52.95 -24.39
C ASN A 29 3.43 52.19 -25.17
N THR A 30 2.97 51.55 -26.25
CA THR A 30 3.74 51.13 -27.43
C THR A 30 4.25 52.32 -28.26
N PRO A 31 5.36 52.15 -28.98
CA PRO A 31 5.29 52.33 -30.45
C PRO A 31 5.92 51.17 -31.25
N ILE A 32 5.44 51.05 -32.48
CA ILE A 32 5.76 50.07 -33.53
C ILE A 32 7.11 50.37 -34.20
N ILE A 33 7.63 49.40 -34.99
CA ILE A 33 8.67 49.44 -36.06
C ILE A 33 9.99 48.74 -35.60
N THR A 34 10.59 47.73 -36.23
CA THR A 34 10.64 47.15 -37.60
C THR A 34 11.07 45.65 -37.51
N PRO A 35 10.85 44.79 -38.54
CA PRO A 35 11.29 43.40 -38.50
C PRO A 35 12.77 43.25 -38.87
N ASN A 36 13.52 42.46 -38.10
CA ASN A 36 14.87 41.99 -38.45
C ASN A 36 14.78 40.47 -38.78
N PRO A 37 15.29 40.00 -39.93
CA PRO A 37 15.17 38.60 -40.31
C PRO A 37 15.97 37.66 -39.39
N ALA A 38 15.34 36.53 -39.08
CA ALA A 38 15.79 35.50 -38.15
C ALA A 38 17.08 34.79 -38.63
N PRO A 39 18.00 34.41 -37.71
CA PRO A 39 18.93 33.33 -37.97
C PRO A 39 18.21 31.99 -37.81
N THR A 40 18.32 31.13 -38.82
CA THR A 40 17.83 29.75 -38.80
C THR A 40 18.62 28.92 -37.79
N GLU A 41 18.10 28.75 -36.58
CA GLU A 41 18.58 27.73 -35.65
C GLU A 41 17.84 26.41 -35.89
N SER A 42 18.60 25.43 -36.38
CA SER A 42 18.20 24.04 -36.47
C SER A 42 17.93 23.52 -35.06
N SER A 43 16.66 23.22 -34.78
CA SER A 43 16.25 22.54 -33.56
C SER A 43 16.16 21.04 -33.86
N ASP A 44 17.24 20.31 -33.59
CA ASP A 44 17.15 18.87 -33.32
C ASP A 44 16.41 18.71 -31.99
N ILE A 45 15.10 18.50 -32.06
CA ILE A 45 14.27 18.24 -30.89
C ILE A 45 14.62 16.83 -30.41
N VAL A 46 15.40 16.75 -29.34
CA VAL A 46 15.53 15.55 -28.52
C VAL A 46 14.13 15.21 -27.99
N SER A 47 13.54 14.14 -28.52
CA SER A 47 12.28 13.60 -28.04
C SER A 47 12.48 13.07 -26.62
N ILE A 48 12.02 13.83 -25.63
CA ILE A 48 11.97 13.38 -24.25
C ILE A 48 10.86 12.33 -24.20
N GLN A 49 11.24 11.07 -24.04
CA GLN A 49 10.33 9.94 -23.95
C GLN A 49 9.38 10.16 -22.77
N SER A 50 8.11 10.46 -23.04
CA SER A 50 7.07 10.64 -22.03
C SER A 50 6.90 9.34 -21.23
N LEU A 51 6.78 9.44 -19.90
CA LEU A 51 6.52 8.28 -19.05
C LEU A 51 5.27 7.51 -19.53
N PRO A 52 5.23 6.17 -19.39
CA PRO A 52 4.07 5.39 -19.76
C PRO A 52 2.90 5.67 -18.79
N ASP A 53 1.99 6.57 -19.18
CA ASP A 53 0.68 6.67 -18.57
C ASP A 53 -0.18 5.51 -19.08
N SER A 54 -0.34 4.46 -18.27
CA SER A 54 -1.34 3.41 -18.53
C SER A 54 -2.61 3.73 -17.76
N SER A 55 -3.50 4.48 -18.40
CA SER A 55 -4.84 4.75 -17.85
C SER A 55 -5.77 3.53 -17.87
N THR A 56 -5.37 2.44 -18.54
CA THR A 56 -6.14 1.19 -18.55
C THR A 56 -5.74 0.34 -17.34
N PRO A 57 -6.70 -0.09 -16.50
CA PRO A 57 -6.39 -0.90 -15.34
C PRO A 57 -5.89 -2.29 -15.74
N GLU A 58 -4.73 -2.69 -15.21
CA GLU A 58 -4.27 -4.08 -15.21
C GLU A 58 -5.10 -4.85 -14.17
N THR A 59 -5.65 -6.00 -14.54
CA THR A 59 -6.48 -6.81 -13.63
C THR A 59 -5.83 -8.16 -13.37
N SER A 60 -5.84 -8.60 -12.10
CA SER A 60 -5.53 -9.98 -11.71
C SER A 60 -6.59 -10.51 -10.75
N GLU A 61 -6.76 -11.83 -10.71
CA GLU A 61 -7.74 -12.47 -9.83
C GLU A 61 -7.19 -13.78 -9.22
N VAL A 62 -7.69 -14.12 -8.03
CA VAL A 62 -7.49 -15.41 -7.37
C VAL A 62 -8.82 -15.91 -6.83
N ARG A 63 -9.19 -17.15 -7.14
CA ARG A 63 -10.42 -17.79 -6.66
C ARG A 63 -10.27 -18.35 -5.26
N SER A 64 -11.37 -18.38 -4.52
CA SER A 64 -11.47 -19.10 -3.26
C SER A 64 -11.27 -20.60 -3.46
N PRO A 65 -10.92 -21.37 -2.41
CA PRO A 65 -10.67 -22.81 -2.51
C PRO A 65 -11.84 -23.62 -3.07
N ASP A 66 -13.07 -23.22 -2.76
CA ASP A 66 -14.30 -23.82 -3.30
C ASP A 66 -14.77 -23.21 -4.62
N GLY A 67 -14.09 -22.16 -5.11
CA GLY A 67 -14.38 -21.47 -6.37
C GLY A 67 -15.61 -20.56 -6.35
N VAL A 68 -16.28 -20.37 -5.22
CA VAL A 68 -17.53 -19.57 -5.15
C VAL A 68 -17.26 -18.07 -5.08
N MET A 69 -16.06 -17.65 -4.67
CA MET A 69 -15.63 -16.26 -4.63
C MET A 69 -14.35 -16.05 -5.45
N LYS A 70 -14.13 -14.82 -5.88
CA LYS A 70 -12.85 -14.36 -6.44
C LYS A 70 -12.44 -13.03 -5.82
N LEU A 71 -11.15 -12.92 -5.52
CA LEU A 71 -10.49 -11.70 -5.10
C LEU A 71 -9.87 -11.09 -6.34
N ILE A 72 -10.23 -9.85 -6.64
CA ILE A 72 -9.84 -9.12 -7.84
C ILE A 72 -8.98 -7.94 -7.41
N MET A 73 -7.82 -7.80 -8.05
CA MET A 73 -6.95 -6.63 -7.93
C MET A 73 -6.95 -5.88 -9.26
N GLU A 74 -7.29 -4.60 -9.22
CA GLU A 74 -7.17 -3.66 -10.33
C GLU A 74 -6.03 -2.69 -10.01
N LYS A 75 -5.08 -2.56 -10.94
CA LYS A 75 -3.89 -1.72 -10.81
C LYS A 75 -3.89 -0.67 -11.92
N THR A 76 -3.87 0.60 -11.52
CA THR A 76 -3.81 1.73 -12.46
C THR A 76 -2.59 2.59 -12.14
N THR A 77 -1.78 2.89 -13.14
CA THR A 77 -0.58 3.72 -12.98
C THR A 77 -0.74 5.03 -13.73
N ILE A 78 -0.65 6.13 -12.99
CA ILE A 78 -0.71 7.49 -13.54
C ILE A 78 0.54 8.23 -13.07
N ALA A 79 1.39 8.62 -14.01
CA ALA A 79 2.72 9.18 -13.76
C ALA A 79 3.55 8.33 -12.78
N TYR A 80 3.74 8.81 -11.55
CA TYR A 80 4.56 8.16 -10.51
C TYR A 80 3.73 7.44 -9.43
N ASN A 81 2.41 7.50 -9.55
CA ASN A 81 1.49 6.91 -8.58
C ASN A 81 0.87 5.65 -9.16
N THR A 82 0.79 4.61 -8.34
CA THR A 82 0.05 3.39 -8.66
C THR A 82 -1.09 3.23 -7.67
N THR A 83 -2.31 3.16 -8.16
CA THR A 83 -3.49 2.84 -7.36
C THR A 83 -3.78 1.36 -7.50
N TYR A 84 -3.87 0.67 -6.36
CA TYR A 84 -4.33 -0.70 -6.25
C TYR A 84 -5.72 -0.71 -5.63
N SER A 85 -6.69 -1.32 -6.30
CA SER A 85 -8.05 -1.51 -5.81
C SER A 85 -8.36 -2.99 -5.71
N PHE A 86 -8.85 -3.41 -4.55
CA PHE A 86 -9.20 -4.79 -4.23
C PHE A 86 -10.70 -4.92 -4.04
N SER A 87 -11.28 -5.92 -4.68
CA SER A 87 -12.69 -6.24 -4.55
C SER A 87 -12.92 -7.75 -4.49
N ILE A 88 -14.02 -8.14 -3.87
CA ILE A 88 -14.50 -9.52 -3.86
C ILE A 88 -15.78 -9.59 -4.69
N GLU A 89 -15.91 -10.63 -5.48
CA GLU A 89 -17.10 -10.92 -6.26
C GLU A 89 -17.43 -12.40 -6.13
N GLU A 90 -18.70 -12.74 -5.99
CA GLU A 90 -19.12 -14.13 -6.17
C GLU A 90 -18.93 -14.55 -7.63
N THR A 91 -18.57 -15.80 -7.88
CA THR A 91 -18.37 -16.33 -9.24
C THR A 91 -19.70 -16.51 -10.01
N THR A 92 -20.83 -16.37 -9.32
CA THR A 92 -22.18 -16.41 -9.90
C THR A 92 -22.39 -15.22 -10.85
N GLN A 93 -23.06 -15.47 -11.97
CA GLN A 93 -23.23 -14.47 -13.01
C GLN A 93 -24.13 -13.31 -12.53
N GLY A 94 -23.63 -12.07 -12.65
CA GLY A 94 -24.36 -10.86 -12.29
C GLY A 94 -24.17 -10.40 -10.83
N SER A 95 -23.27 -11.04 -10.09
CA SER A 95 -22.94 -10.64 -8.72
C SER A 95 -22.22 -9.30 -8.66
N ALA A 96 -22.55 -8.50 -7.65
CA ALA A 96 -21.94 -7.20 -7.44
C ALA A 96 -20.51 -7.37 -6.89
N LYS A 97 -19.59 -6.50 -7.34
CA LYS A 97 -18.27 -6.38 -6.73
C LYS A 97 -18.39 -5.65 -5.39
N ASN A 98 -17.96 -6.29 -4.31
CA ASN A 98 -17.78 -5.66 -3.01
C ASN A 98 -16.36 -5.06 -2.92
N SER A 99 -16.27 -3.74 -2.77
CA SER A 99 -14.97 -3.05 -2.66
C SER A 99 -14.39 -3.24 -1.28
N ILE A 100 -13.16 -3.75 -1.18
CA ILE A 100 -12.49 -3.98 0.10
C ILE A 100 -11.49 -2.86 0.41
N LEU A 101 -10.58 -2.55 -0.49
CA LEU A 101 -9.52 -1.56 -0.27
C LEU A 101 -9.21 -0.82 -1.56
N SER A 102 -8.94 0.48 -1.48
CA SER A 102 -8.25 1.21 -2.54
C SER A 102 -7.11 2.01 -1.94
N LYS A 103 -5.89 1.81 -2.46
CA LYS A 103 -4.68 2.43 -1.94
C LYS A 103 -3.78 2.90 -3.06
N THR A 104 -3.50 4.19 -3.06
CA THR A 104 -2.50 4.81 -3.94
C THR A 104 -1.14 4.80 -3.25
N VAL A 105 -0.13 4.31 -3.96
CA VAL A 105 1.25 4.22 -3.50
C VAL A 105 2.20 4.88 -4.50
N LEU A 106 3.35 5.31 -4.00
CA LEU A 106 4.44 5.82 -4.83
C LEU A 106 5.14 4.68 -5.57
N ALA A 107 5.87 5.02 -6.64
CA ALA A 107 6.77 4.11 -7.33
C ALA A 107 7.71 3.36 -6.36
N GLY A 108 7.92 2.07 -6.62
CA GLY A 108 8.72 1.18 -5.77
C GLY A 108 7.94 0.47 -4.66
N THR A 109 6.64 0.77 -4.49
CA THR A 109 5.72 -0.03 -3.68
C THR A 109 4.81 -0.86 -4.58
N GLY A 110 4.71 -2.15 -4.32
CA GLY A 110 3.90 -3.11 -5.06
C GLY A 110 2.93 -3.85 -4.14
N MET A 111 1.81 -4.27 -4.70
CA MET A 111 0.89 -5.20 -4.05
C MET A 111 0.65 -6.41 -4.95
N GLU A 112 0.51 -7.58 -4.34
CA GLU A 112 0.41 -8.84 -5.05
C GLU A 112 -0.66 -9.75 -4.44
N LEU A 113 -1.37 -10.47 -5.32
CA LEU A 113 -2.26 -11.56 -4.95
C LEU A 113 -1.52 -12.89 -5.04
N SER A 114 -1.49 -13.63 -3.93
CA SER A 114 -0.91 -14.98 -3.90
C SER A 114 -1.99 -16.02 -4.25
N GLN A 115 -1.63 -17.11 -4.95
CA GLN A 115 -2.59 -18.16 -5.34
C GLN A 115 -3.24 -18.88 -4.16
N ASN A 116 -2.59 -18.84 -3.00
CA ASN A 116 -3.00 -19.38 -1.71
C ASN A 116 -3.51 -18.28 -0.76
N ALA A 117 -3.94 -17.13 -1.28
CA ALA A 117 -4.36 -15.98 -0.49
C ALA A 117 -5.55 -16.26 0.42
N TRP A 118 -6.48 -17.13 0.00
CA TRP A 118 -7.75 -17.38 0.67
C TRP A 118 -7.69 -18.40 1.80
N SER A 119 -8.38 -18.12 2.91
CA SER A 119 -8.61 -19.11 3.96
C SER A 119 -9.52 -20.25 3.44
N PRO A 120 -9.39 -21.47 3.99
CA PRO A 120 -10.21 -22.61 3.58
C PRO A 120 -11.73 -22.41 3.63
N ASP A 121 -12.21 -21.53 4.52
CA ASP A 121 -13.64 -21.22 4.71
C ASP A 121 -14.08 -19.92 4.04
N ASN A 122 -13.23 -19.32 3.20
CA ASN A 122 -13.43 -18.06 2.50
C ASN A 122 -13.67 -16.84 3.40
N LYS A 123 -13.50 -16.93 4.73
CA LYS A 123 -13.76 -15.80 5.63
C LYS A 123 -12.64 -14.77 5.62
N TYR A 124 -11.44 -15.19 5.27
CA TYR A 124 -10.26 -14.32 5.26
C TYR A 124 -9.47 -14.49 3.97
N PHE A 125 -8.70 -13.46 3.65
CA PHE A 125 -7.67 -13.53 2.64
C PHE A 125 -6.49 -12.64 3.04
N PHE A 126 -5.32 -12.86 2.44
CA PHE A 126 -4.19 -11.95 2.61
C PHE A 126 -3.68 -11.39 1.29
N ILE A 127 -3.14 -10.17 1.37
CA ILE A 127 -2.43 -9.49 0.28
C ILE A 127 -0.99 -9.26 0.72
N THR A 128 -0.07 -9.41 -0.22
CA THR A 128 1.35 -9.09 0.00
C THR A 128 1.61 -7.66 -0.44
N GLU A 129 2.15 -6.84 0.46
CA GLU A 129 2.66 -5.50 0.16
C GLU A 129 4.19 -5.52 0.19
N LYS A 130 4.82 -5.02 -0.87
CA LYS A 130 6.28 -4.89 -0.98
C LYS A 130 6.63 -3.42 -1.10
N SER A 131 7.55 -2.93 -0.28
CA SER A 131 8.08 -1.56 -0.37
C SER A 131 9.60 -1.58 -0.19
N GLY A 132 10.33 -1.41 -1.28
CA GLY A 132 11.77 -1.63 -1.32
C GLY A 132 12.12 -3.07 -0.88
N ASN A 133 12.91 -3.21 0.18
CA ASN A 133 13.30 -4.52 0.74
C ASN A 133 12.33 -5.03 1.81
N SER A 134 11.31 -4.25 2.16
CA SER A 134 10.32 -4.63 3.17
C SER A 134 9.16 -5.36 2.51
N ILE A 135 8.76 -6.47 3.12
CA ILE A 135 7.55 -7.20 2.77
C ILE A 135 6.60 -7.15 3.96
N ASN A 136 5.32 -6.99 3.68
CA ASN A 136 4.26 -7.02 4.67
C ASN A 136 3.11 -7.89 4.15
N TYR A 137 2.37 -8.49 5.08
CA TYR A 137 1.22 -9.32 4.78
C TYR A 137 0.02 -8.73 5.49
N LEU A 138 -0.99 -8.40 4.71
CA LEU A 138 -2.19 -7.70 5.16
C LEU A 138 -3.37 -8.67 5.07
N VAL A 139 -3.95 -9.04 6.21
CA VAL A 139 -5.09 -9.97 6.27
C VAL A 139 -6.38 -9.18 6.39
N PHE A 140 -7.36 -9.53 5.57
CA PHE A 140 -8.68 -8.91 5.51
C PHE A 140 -9.76 -9.94 5.81
N LYS A 141 -10.91 -9.46 6.30
CA LYS A 141 -12.15 -10.24 6.23
C LYS A 141 -12.71 -10.16 4.81
N ALA A 142 -13.23 -11.27 4.30
CA ALA A 142 -13.77 -11.35 2.95
C ALA A 142 -15.11 -10.60 2.77
N ASP A 143 -15.85 -10.38 3.86
CA ASP A 143 -17.07 -9.57 3.87
C ASP A 143 -16.80 -8.05 3.77
N GLY A 144 -15.54 -7.63 3.91
CA GLY A 144 -15.14 -6.22 3.93
C GLY A 144 -15.34 -5.53 5.28
N GLU A 145 -15.82 -6.25 6.30
CA GLU A 145 -15.89 -5.73 7.65
C GLU A 145 -14.50 -5.49 8.24
N TYR A 146 -14.46 -4.61 9.23
CA TYR A 146 -13.23 -4.35 9.97
C TYR A 146 -13.05 -5.38 11.08
N PHE A 147 -11.81 -5.61 11.50
CA PHE A 147 -11.51 -6.40 12.70
C PHE A 147 -11.83 -5.65 14.00
N SER A 148 -11.72 -4.32 13.98
CA SER A 148 -12.14 -3.41 15.04
C SER A 148 -12.42 -2.00 14.48
N GLU A 149 -12.88 -1.06 15.29
CA GLU A 149 -13.32 0.29 14.86
C GLU A 149 -12.36 1.00 13.87
N ASN A 150 -11.05 0.78 14.01
CA ASN A 150 -10.03 1.42 13.17
C ASN A 150 -9.05 0.42 12.53
N GLU A 151 -9.40 -0.87 12.47
CA GLU A 151 -8.53 -1.92 11.96
C GLU A 151 -9.21 -2.65 10.81
N GLN A 152 -9.08 -2.11 9.60
CA GLN A 152 -9.61 -2.74 8.39
C GLN A 152 -8.87 -4.04 8.04
N TYR A 153 -7.59 -4.12 8.36
CA TYR A 153 -6.75 -5.30 8.11
C TYR A 153 -5.77 -5.52 9.25
N ILE A 154 -5.32 -6.76 9.39
CA ILE A 154 -4.23 -7.13 10.30
C ILE A 154 -2.92 -7.12 9.51
N SER A 155 -1.96 -6.32 9.95
CA SER A 155 -0.59 -6.38 9.45
C SER A 155 0.23 -7.40 10.26
N VAL A 156 0.62 -8.51 9.62
CA VAL A 156 1.22 -9.66 10.31
C VAL A 156 2.64 -9.37 10.78
N VAL A 157 3.44 -8.68 9.97
CA VAL A 157 4.88 -8.49 10.25
C VAL A 157 5.14 -7.70 11.54
N PRO A 158 4.51 -6.55 11.81
CA PRO A 158 4.70 -5.83 13.08
C PRO A 158 4.32 -6.67 14.30
N LEU A 159 3.25 -7.47 14.22
CA LEU A 159 2.81 -8.35 15.30
C LEU A 159 3.80 -9.49 15.53
N PHE A 160 4.35 -10.05 14.45
CA PHE A 160 5.39 -11.07 14.52
C PHE A 160 6.67 -10.54 15.18
N VAL A 161 7.13 -9.36 14.77
CA VAL A 161 8.30 -8.69 15.37
C VAL A 161 8.07 -8.38 16.85
N ALA A 162 6.88 -7.87 17.21
CA ALA A 162 6.54 -7.53 18.59
C ALA A 162 6.56 -8.74 19.54
N LYS A 163 6.35 -9.96 19.01
CA LYS A 163 6.41 -11.19 19.80
C LYS A 163 7.84 -11.58 20.21
N ASN A 164 8.86 -11.00 19.57
CA ASN A 164 10.27 -11.25 19.83
C ASN A 164 10.62 -12.74 19.83
N THR A 165 10.28 -13.43 18.74
CA THR A 165 10.51 -14.88 18.57
C THR A 165 11.99 -15.25 18.38
N GLY A 166 12.88 -14.26 18.18
CA GLY A 166 14.28 -14.49 17.79
C GLY A 166 14.45 -14.88 16.31
N HIS A 167 13.39 -14.77 15.50
CA HIS A 167 13.39 -15.12 14.09
C HIS A 167 12.76 -14.00 13.25
N SER A 168 13.16 -13.94 11.97
CA SER A 168 12.57 -13.01 11.01
C SER A 168 11.54 -13.73 10.16
N LEU A 169 10.34 -13.13 10.02
CA LEU A 169 9.35 -13.59 9.06
C LEU A 169 9.93 -13.46 7.65
N LYS A 170 9.98 -14.58 6.94
CA LYS A 170 10.48 -14.65 5.56
C LYS A 170 9.34 -14.71 4.55
N ASP A 171 8.33 -15.53 4.82
CA ASP A 171 7.21 -15.74 3.90
C ASP A 171 5.92 -16.17 4.63
N ILE A 172 4.77 -15.94 3.98
CA ILE A 172 3.50 -16.57 4.34
C ILE A 172 3.10 -17.50 3.21
N THR A 173 3.16 -18.81 3.48
CA THR A 173 2.96 -19.85 2.45
C THR A 173 1.52 -20.30 2.32
N GLY A 174 0.57 -19.58 2.91
CA GLY A 174 -0.86 -19.88 2.86
C GLY A 174 -1.44 -20.17 4.23
N TRP A 175 -2.44 -21.05 4.25
CA TRP A 175 -3.27 -21.35 5.40
C TRP A 175 -3.12 -22.80 5.82
N ASP A 176 -2.97 -23.06 7.12
CA ASP A 176 -2.97 -24.40 7.70
C ASP A 176 -4.33 -24.75 8.34
N SER A 177 -5.23 -23.78 8.50
CA SER A 177 -6.65 -23.98 8.81
C SER A 177 -7.45 -22.71 8.46
N GLU A 178 -8.76 -22.71 8.76
CA GLU A 178 -9.67 -21.57 8.57
C GLU A 178 -9.13 -20.25 9.15
N THR A 179 -8.38 -20.30 10.25
CA THR A 179 -7.89 -19.10 10.96
C THR A 179 -6.38 -19.08 11.19
N LEU A 180 -5.63 -20.03 10.65
CA LEU A 180 -4.19 -20.15 10.88
C LEU A 180 -3.40 -19.90 9.59
N LEU A 181 -2.63 -18.81 9.57
CA LEU A 181 -1.64 -18.55 8.53
C LEU A 181 -0.34 -19.27 8.83
N HIS A 182 0.22 -19.93 7.81
CA HIS A 182 1.54 -20.56 7.89
C HIS A 182 2.63 -19.52 7.68
N VAL A 183 3.44 -19.29 8.71
CA VAL A 183 4.53 -18.33 8.71
C VAL A 183 5.87 -19.07 8.62
N TYR A 184 6.59 -18.84 7.53
CA TYR A 184 7.95 -19.33 7.33
C TYR A 184 8.97 -18.30 7.81
N THR A 185 10.00 -18.75 8.53
CA THR A 185 11.00 -17.85 9.13
C THR A 185 12.43 -18.23 8.80
N ILE A 186 13.32 -17.27 9.04
CA ILE A 186 14.78 -17.43 8.96
C ILE A 186 15.44 -16.98 10.26
N LYS A 187 16.62 -17.53 10.53
CA LYS A 187 17.53 -17.09 11.60
C LYS A 187 18.40 -15.92 11.11
N GLU A 188 19.16 -15.32 12.03
CA GLU A 188 20.08 -14.21 11.72
C GLU A 188 21.13 -14.57 10.66
N ASP A 189 21.60 -15.83 10.65
CA ASP A 189 22.54 -16.35 9.66
C ASP A 189 21.91 -16.64 8.28
N GLY A 190 20.62 -16.34 8.11
CA GLY A 190 19.84 -16.60 6.90
C GLY A 190 19.39 -18.05 6.73
N SER A 191 19.78 -18.96 7.62
CA SER A 191 19.32 -20.34 7.61
C SER A 191 17.84 -20.45 8.01
N ARG A 192 17.22 -21.57 7.68
CA ARG A 192 15.81 -21.84 8.00
C ARG A 192 15.57 -21.82 9.51
N GLY A 193 14.62 -20.99 9.94
CA GLY A 193 14.07 -21.00 11.30
C GLY A 193 12.91 -21.98 11.46
N PRO A 194 12.33 -22.11 12.66
CA PRO A 194 11.09 -22.84 12.85
C PRO A 194 9.93 -22.16 12.11
N SER A 195 8.92 -22.93 11.71
CA SER A 195 7.67 -22.35 11.21
C SER A 195 6.79 -21.94 12.39
N PHE A 196 5.87 -21.01 12.13
CA PHE A 196 4.87 -20.58 13.10
C PHE A 196 3.48 -20.59 12.47
N TRP A 197 2.46 -20.72 13.31
CA TRP A 197 1.12 -20.28 12.97
C TRP A 197 0.87 -18.88 13.48
N PHE A 198 0.25 -18.05 12.65
CA PHE A 198 -0.37 -16.80 13.07
C PHE A 198 -1.89 -16.98 13.06
N GLU A 199 -2.52 -16.89 14.23
CA GLU A 199 -3.96 -17.07 14.41
C GLU A 199 -4.69 -15.73 14.28
N ILE A 200 -5.71 -15.68 13.41
CA ILE A 200 -6.35 -14.42 12.99
C ILE A 200 -7.17 -13.75 14.12
N PRO A 201 -8.18 -14.40 14.74
CA PRO A 201 -8.99 -13.77 15.79
C PRO A 201 -8.23 -13.20 16.99
N SER A 202 -7.30 -13.97 17.55
CA SER A 202 -6.54 -13.66 18.77
C SER A 202 -5.19 -13.00 18.50
N LYS A 203 -4.72 -13.01 17.24
CA LYS A 203 -3.38 -12.52 16.83
C LYS A 203 -2.25 -13.28 17.52
N ALA A 204 -2.53 -14.52 17.96
CA ALA A 204 -1.56 -15.37 18.62
C ALA A 204 -0.53 -15.90 17.62
N ILE A 205 0.71 -16.07 18.09
CA ILE A 205 1.80 -16.68 17.33
C ILE A 205 2.21 -17.96 18.04
N ILE A 206 2.13 -19.07 17.33
CA ILE A 206 2.33 -20.42 17.86
C ILE A 206 3.47 -21.06 17.09
N GLN A 207 4.55 -21.41 17.77
CA GLN A 207 5.66 -22.11 17.11
C GLN A 207 5.25 -23.55 16.78
N LEU A 208 5.48 -23.94 15.53
CA LEU A 208 5.36 -25.34 15.12
C LEU A 208 6.56 -26.12 15.66
N ALA A 209 6.30 -27.30 16.22
CA ALA A 209 7.36 -28.15 16.76
C ALA A 209 8.44 -28.40 15.68
N SER A 210 9.69 -28.06 16.00
CA SER A 210 10.84 -28.47 15.21
C SER A 210 11.08 -29.96 15.47
N ARG A 211 11.12 -30.76 14.41
CA ARG A 211 11.67 -32.13 14.49
C ARG A 211 13.15 -32.11 14.85
#